data_AF-A0A1V4D5G2-F1
#
_entry.id   AF-A0A1V4D5G2-F1
#
_cell.length_a   1.000
_cell.length_b   1.000
_cell.length_c   1.000
_cell.angle_alpha   90.00
_cell.angle_beta   90.00
_cell.angle_gamma   90.00
#
_symmetry.space_group_name_H-M   'P 1'
#
loop_
_entity.id
_entity.type
_entity.pdbx_description
1 polymer ?
#
loop_
_entity_poly.entity_id
_entity_poly.type
_entity_poly.pdbx_seq_one_letter_code
_entity_poly.pdbx_strand_id
1 'polypeptide(L)'
;MRLRTTAVAAATTLLSVGVAAVAAGRYATSAALKPVPNRPLPNEAPLTVHATAAGQITLTRSLASLRPGTYGLTGRSCHAVVGPVIEDAPHPADCVVRRLERVIHGELAPGTRVRLTPQVYIGNPRDALGIDHADVDVPAELGPLPAWFVPGERSTWVITTHGLGTTREHPMVVMPFLRQLRVPVLDLAYRGDPGAPRPEDGISHLGDTEWRDLDAAIRYAVAYGATGVVLHGWSIGASMALHAAANSALRHRVTGLVLDSPVLDRQATLRALAAARGIPAPLLPLALRAAEGRTGLHDGRLPEVADPERLSVPTLVVHGPDDTLAPWHVSREFVDRRRDLVTLHTVRRAPHAAMWNADPEAYEEALRRFLVPLL
;
A
#
# COMPACT_ATOMS: atom_id res chain seq x y z
N MET A 1 -25.54 -5.60 -55.08
CA MET A 1 -24.21 -6.02 -54.58
C MET A 1 -23.47 -4.93 -53.79
N ARG A 2 -23.47 -3.65 -54.20
CA ARG A 2 -22.67 -2.58 -53.55
C ARG A 2 -23.02 -2.24 -52.09
N LEU A 3 -24.29 -2.33 -51.68
CA LEU A 3 -24.72 -2.03 -50.30
C LEU A 3 -24.31 -3.10 -49.27
N ARG A 4 -24.22 -4.37 -49.69
CA ARG A 4 -23.77 -5.46 -48.82
C ARG A 4 -22.27 -5.40 -48.56
N THR A 5 -21.46 -4.99 -49.54
CA THR A 5 -20.01 -4.83 -49.38
C THR A 5 -19.63 -3.63 -48.52
N THR A 6 -20.34 -2.50 -48.59
CA THR A 6 -20.11 -1.37 -47.66
C THR A 6 -20.55 -1.67 -46.23
N ALA A 7 -21.67 -2.37 -46.04
CA ALA A 7 -22.12 -2.78 -44.70
C ALA A 7 -21.16 -3.78 -44.05
N VAL A 8 -20.64 -4.75 -44.82
CA VAL A 8 -19.63 -5.70 -44.33
C VAL A 8 -18.33 -4.96 -44.02
N ALA A 9 -17.81 -4.10 -44.90
CA ALA A 9 -16.59 -3.34 -44.64
C ALA A 9 -16.70 -2.42 -43.41
N ALA A 10 -17.82 -1.71 -43.25
CA ALA A 10 -18.07 -0.87 -42.08
C ALA A 10 -18.18 -1.70 -40.78
N ALA A 11 -18.81 -2.88 -40.84
CA ALA A 11 -18.86 -3.80 -39.71
C ALA A 11 -17.47 -4.33 -39.36
N THR A 12 -16.63 -4.71 -40.33
CA THR A 12 -15.26 -5.18 -40.07
C THR A 12 -14.36 -4.06 -39.52
N THR A 13 -14.53 -2.82 -39.99
CA THR A 13 -13.80 -1.65 -39.47
C THR A 13 -14.26 -1.30 -38.04
N LEU A 14 -15.56 -1.36 -37.75
CA LEU A 14 -16.08 -1.15 -36.39
C LEU A 14 -15.66 -2.27 -35.42
N LEU A 15 -15.65 -3.53 -35.87
CA LEU A 15 -15.13 -4.66 -35.09
C LEU A 15 -13.62 -4.53 -34.83
N SER A 16 -12.83 -4.15 -35.82
CA SER A 16 -11.38 -3.98 -35.65
C SER A 16 -11.02 -2.80 -34.76
N VAL A 17 -11.74 -1.68 -34.87
CA VAL A 17 -11.63 -0.53 -33.93
C VAL A 17 -12.05 -0.96 -32.52
N GLY A 18 -13.12 -1.76 -32.39
CA GLY A 18 -13.57 -2.31 -31.11
C GLY A 18 -12.53 -3.23 -30.46
N VAL A 19 -11.94 -4.16 -31.22
CA VAL A 19 -10.88 -5.06 -30.74
C VAL A 19 -9.63 -4.28 -30.34
N ALA A 20 -9.22 -3.29 -31.13
CA ALA A 20 -8.07 -2.44 -30.81
C ALA A 20 -8.30 -1.61 -29.53
N ALA A 21 -9.50 -1.06 -29.35
CA ALA A 21 -9.86 -0.31 -28.15
C ALA A 21 -9.87 -1.20 -26.88
N VAL A 22 -10.38 -2.43 -27.00
CA VAL A 22 -10.34 -3.42 -25.90
C VAL A 22 -8.90 -3.83 -25.58
N ALA A 23 -8.07 -4.08 -26.59
CA ALA A 23 -6.66 -4.42 -26.39
C ALA A 23 -5.88 -3.26 -25.73
N ALA A 24 -6.11 -2.02 -26.17
CA ALA A 24 -5.51 -0.83 -25.58
C ALA A 24 -5.96 -0.63 -24.12
N GLY A 25 -7.25 -0.79 -23.83
CA GLY A 25 -7.78 -0.74 -22.46
C GLY A 25 -7.20 -1.83 -21.57
N ARG A 26 -7.07 -3.07 -22.06
CA ARG A 26 -6.44 -4.19 -21.33
C ARG A 26 -4.97 -3.93 -21.06
N TYR A 27 -4.22 -3.42 -22.03
CA TYR A 27 -2.82 -3.06 -21.85
C TYR A 27 -2.66 -1.98 -20.77
N ALA A 28 -3.44 -0.90 -20.87
CA ALA A 28 -3.42 0.20 -19.91
C ALA A 28 -3.80 -0.26 -18.49
N THR A 29 -4.82 -1.10 -18.35
CA THR A 29 -5.23 -1.70 -17.07
C THR A 29 -4.12 -2.55 -16.48
N SER A 30 -3.54 -3.46 -17.28
CA SER A 30 -2.42 -4.30 -16.84
C SER A 30 -1.22 -3.43 -16.43
N ALA A 31 -0.89 -2.39 -17.19
CA ALA A 31 0.18 -1.48 -16.82
C ALA A 31 -0.10 -0.77 -15.48
N ALA A 32 -1.36 -0.39 -15.23
CA ALA A 32 -1.80 0.30 -14.02
C ALA A 32 -1.83 -0.59 -12.76
N LEU A 33 -2.32 -1.81 -12.90
CA LEU A 33 -2.66 -2.70 -11.78
C LEU A 33 -1.71 -3.88 -11.59
N LYS A 34 -0.75 -4.10 -12.50
CA LYS A 34 0.24 -5.16 -12.34
C LYS A 34 1.04 -4.92 -11.05
N PRO A 35 1.04 -5.87 -10.11
CA PRO A 35 1.94 -5.85 -8.97
C PRO A 35 3.37 -5.87 -9.49
N VAL A 36 4.16 -4.86 -9.15
CA VAL A 36 5.59 -4.87 -9.38
C VAL A 36 6.23 -4.65 -8.01
N PRO A 37 6.60 -5.73 -7.31
CA PRO A 37 7.25 -5.64 -6.01
C PRO A 37 8.49 -4.76 -6.08
N ASN A 38 8.79 -4.04 -4.98
CA ASN A 38 9.97 -3.19 -4.83
C ASN A 38 10.12 -2.12 -5.92
N ARG A 39 9.01 -1.67 -6.48
CA ARG A 39 8.96 -0.51 -7.38
C ARG A 39 8.07 0.54 -6.74
N PRO A 40 8.66 1.65 -6.23
CA PRO A 40 7.89 2.71 -5.62
C PRO A 40 6.75 3.16 -6.51
N LEU A 41 5.66 3.60 -5.88
CA LEU A 41 4.51 4.09 -6.61
C LEU A 41 4.93 5.20 -7.59
N PRO A 42 4.31 5.23 -8.78
CA PRO A 42 4.82 6.03 -9.90
C PRO A 42 4.67 7.55 -9.71
N ASN A 43 3.97 7.99 -8.66
CA ASN A 43 3.87 9.39 -8.24
C ASN A 43 5.13 9.92 -7.54
N GLU A 44 6.09 9.07 -7.19
CA GLU A 44 7.33 9.51 -6.55
C GLU A 44 8.32 10.06 -7.56
N ALA A 45 8.63 11.37 -7.47
CA ALA A 45 9.56 12.03 -8.37
C ALA A 45 11.00 11.47 -8.21
N PRO A 46 11.72 11.22 -9.31
CA PRO A 46 13.10 10.76 -9.20
C PRO A 46 14.03 11.88 -8.75
N LEU A 47 14.88 11.58 -7.78
CA LEU A 47 15.88 12.47 -7.21
C LEU A 47 17.28 12.10 -7.74
N THR A 48 18.21 13.04 -7.70
CA THR A 48 19.65 12.77 -7.86
C THR A 48 20.35 12.95 -6.52
N VAL A 49 21.26 12.02 -6.21
CA VAL A 49 22.27 12.21 -5.17
C VAL A 49 23.33 13.16 -5.69
N HIS A 50 23.60 14.24 -4.96
CA HIS A 50 24.62 15.24 -5.31
C HIS A 50 25.90 15.04 -4.50
N ALA A 51 25.78 14.63 -3.24
CA ALA A 51 26.91 14.35 -2.36
C ALA A 51 26.48 13.49 -1.18
N THR A 52 27.44 12.82 -0.56
CA THR A 52 27.30 12.17 0.75
C THR A 52 28.43 12.63 1.66
N ALA A 53 28.12 12.76 2.95
CA ALA A 53 29.08 13.06 4.01
C ALA A 53 28.71 12.22 5.25
N ALA A 54 29.51 12.30 6.32
CA ALA A 54 29.25 11.53 7.54
C ALA A 54 27.83 11.79 8.07
N GLY A 55 26.97 10.77 8.00
CA GLY A 55 25.57 10.86 8.42
C GLY A 55 24.68 11.78 7.58
N GLN A 56 25.11 12.20 6.38
CA GLN A 56 24.39 13.17 5.55
C GLN A 56 24.34 12.74 4.09
N ILE A 57 23.23 13.07 3.43
CA ILE A 57 23.06 12.95 1.99
C ILE A 57 22.45 14.22 1.41
N THR A 58 23.06 14.72 0.35
CA THR A 58 22.58 15.86 -0.42
C THR A 58 21.82 15.35 -1.63
N LEU A 59 20.55 15.74 -1.75
CA LEU A 59 19.64 15.33 -2.83
C LEU A 59 19.19 16.56 -3.61
N THR A 60 18.73 16.35 -4.84
CA THR A 60 18.01 17.40 -5.59
C THR A 60 16.83 17.92 -4.78
N ARG A 61 16.71 19.24 -4.64
CA ARG A 61 15.57 19.88 -3.97
C ARG A 61 14.31 19.68 -4.80
N SER A 62 13.29 19.15 -4.16
CA SER A 62 11.95 18.93 -4.71
C SER A 62 10.95 18.83 -3.56
N LEU A 63 9.66 18.86 -3.85
CA LEU A 63 8.63 18.62 -2.83
C LEU A 63 8.82 17.27 -2.14
N ALA A 64 9.29 16.24 -2.85
CA ALA A 64 9.54 14.92 -2.28
C ALA A 64 10.72 14.93 -1.28
N SER A 65 11.85 15.52 -1.67
CA SER A 65 13.05 15.53 -0.83
C SER A 65 12.99 16.49 0.36
N LEU A 66 11.99 17.38 0.39
CA LEU A 66 11.67 18.27 1.52
C LEU A 66 10.69 17.66 2.54
N ARG A 67 10.15 16.46 2.29
CA ARG A 67 9.17 15.85 3.21
C ARG A 67 9.77 15.59 4.60
N PRO A 68 9.01 15.79 5.69
CA PRO A 68 9.49 15.50 7.04
C PRO A 68 9.67 13.99 7.25
N GLY A 69 10.43 13.61 8.28
CA GLY A 69 10.50 12.23 8.74
C GLY A 69 11.48 11.33 7.99
N THR A 70 11.21 10.02 8.01
CA THR A 70 12.15 8.95 7.67
C THR A 70 11.61 8.06 6.55
N TYR A 71 12.42 7.84 5.52
CA TYR A 71 12.03 7.09 4.32
C TYR A 71 13.12 6.10 3.90
N GLY A 72 12.70 5.07 3.16
CA GLY A 72 13.63 4.34 2.31
C GLY A 72 14.03 5.20 1.11
N LEU A 73 15.31 5.15 0.73
CA LEU A 73 15.86 5.76 -0.46
C LEU A 73 16.34 4.65 -1.38
N THR A 74 15.58 4.37 -2.43
CA THR A 74 15.81 3.23 -3.32
C THR A 74 16.24 3.68 -4.72
N GLY A 75 17.25 3.01 -5.26
CA GLY A 75 17.76 3.19 -6.62
C GLY A 75 17.87 1.86 -7.35
N ARG A 76 18.47 1.88 -8.55
CA ARG A 76 18.58 0.67 -9.39
C ARG A 76 19.36 -0.48 -8.70
N SER A 77 20.33 -0.13 -7.87
CA SER A 77 21.27 -1.08 -7.24
C SER A 77 21.64 -0.68 -5.81
N CYS A 78 20.84 0.17 -5.18
CA CYS A 78 21.11 0.67 -3.84
C CYS A 78 19.80 0.87 -3.06
N HIS A 79 19.90 0.70 -1.74
CA HIS A 79 18.85 1.04 -0.80
C HIS A 79 19.48 1.60 0.47
N ALA A 80 18.91 2.69 0.98
CA ALA A 80 19.35 3.35 2.19
C ALA A 80 18.15 3.86 2.99
N VAL A 81 18.38 4.23 4.24
CA VAL A 81 17.42 4.89 5.12
C VAL A 81 17.86 6.33 5.29
N VAL A 82 16.96 7.26 4.99
CA VAL A 82 17.18 8.70 5.17
C VAL A 82 16.20 9.25 6.18
N GLY A 83 16.71 10.01 7.13
CA GLY A 83 15.93 10.69 8.16
C GLY A 83 15.48 12.09 7.71
N PRO A 84 15.18 12.99 8.67
CA PRO A 84 14.65 14.32 8.37
C PRO A 84 15.66 15.22 7.64
N VAL A 85 15.13 16.31 7.07
CA VAL A 85 15.92 17.41 6.51
C VAL A 85 16.77 18.07 7.60
N ILE A 86 18.00 18.43 7.26
CA ILE A 86 18.90 19.19 8.13
C ILE A 86 18.87 20.65 7.65
N GLU A 87 18.07 21.49 8.31
CA GLU A 87 17.78 22.87 7.89
C GLU A 87 19.04 23.74 7.78
N ASP A 88 19.99 23.61 8.70
CA ASP A 88 21.18 24.48 8.79
C ASP A 88 22.42 23.93 8.06
N ALA A 89 22.28 22.84 7.29
CA ALA A 89 23.42 22.26 6.58
C ALA A 89 23.79 23.10 5.34
N PRO A 90 25.06 23.48 5.13
CA PRO A 90 25.47 24.21 3.93
C PRO A 90 25.24 23.38 2.66
N HIS A 91 24.47 23.93 1.72
CA HIS A 91 24.22 23.28 0.42
C HIS A 91 23.85 24.31 -0.66
N PRO A 92 23.99 23.98 -1.96
CA PRO A 92 23.46 24.78 -3.06
C PRO A 92 21.93 24.99 -2.99
N ALA A 93 21.40 26.05 -3.60
CA ALA A 93 19.97 26.40 -3.54
C ALA A 93 19.04 25.35 -4.18
N ASP A 94 19.55 24.57 -5.13
CA ASP A 94 18.83 23.48 -5.82
C ASP A 94 18.98 22.12 -5.11
N CYS A 95 19.57 22.10 -3.92
CA CYS A 95 19.85 20.90 -3.13
C CYS A 95 19.16 20.94 -1.76
N VAL A 96 18.93 19.77 -1.18
CA VAL A 96 18.51 19.61 0.22
C VAL A 96 19.38 18.57 0.88
N VAL A 97 19.77 18.81 2.13
CA VAL A 97 20.54 17.86 2.93
C VAL A 97 19.60 17.13 3.88
N ARG A 98 19.67 15.80 3.89
CA ARG A 98 18.96 14.94 4.83
C ARG A 98 19.96 14.14 5.65
N ARG A 99 19.50 13.70 6.82
CA ARG A 99 20.22 12.70 7.60
C ARG A 99 20.28 11.38 6.83
N LEU A 100 21.47 10.80 6.69
CA LEU A 100 21.68 9.46 6.16
C LEU A 100 21.85 8.51 7.36
N GLU A 101 20.81 7.76 7.67
CA GLU A 101 20.79 6.89 8.85
C GLU A 101 21.58 5.60 8.61
N ARG A 102 21.36 4.98 7.45
CA ARG A 102 21.98 3.69 7.12
C ARG A 102 22.00 3.46 5.62
N VAL A 103 23.10 2.96 5.08
CA VAL A 103 23.14 2.37 3.73
C VAL A 103 22.96 0.87 3.90
N ILE A 104 21.91 0.29 3.31
CA ILE A 104 21.64 -1.15 3.43
C ILE A 104 22.49 -1.93 2.43
N HIS A 105 22.49 -1.49 1.17
CA HIS A 105 23.39 -2.03 0.15
C HIS A 105 23.63 -1.00 -0.96
N GLY A 106 24.68 -1.23 -1.75
CA GLY A 106 25.07 -0.38 -2.86
C GLY A 106 25.73 0.93 -2.44
N GLU A 107 25.96 1.81 -3.40
CA GLU A 107 26.62 3.10 -3.20
C GLU A 107 25.69 4.26 -3.59
N LEU A 108 25.83 5.38 -2.86
CA LEU A 108 25.10 6.62 -3.08
C LEU A 108 26.06 7.67 -3.66
N ALA A 109 26.67 7.36 -4.81
CA ALA A 109 27.60 8.26 -5.48
C ALA A 109 26.86 9.46 -6.10
N PRO A 110 27.54 10.62 -6.28
CA PRO A 110 26.99 11.74 -7.05
C PRO A 110 26.49 11.30 -8.43
N GLY A 111 25.32 11.79 -8.83
CA GLY A 111 24.62 11.40 -10.05
C GLY A 111 23.68 10.19 -9.90
N THR A 112 23.76 9.44 -8.80
CA THR A 112 22.89 8.26 -8.58
C THR A 112 21.42 8.67 -8.57
N ARG A 113 20.59 8.01 -9.38
CA ARG A 113 19.14 8.25 -9.45
C ARG A 113 18.42 7.37 -8.45
N VAL A 114 17.66 8.02 -7.57
CA VAL A 114 16.98 7.40 -6.43
C VAL A 114 15.54 7.93 -6.31
N ARG A 115 14.71 7.24 -5.52
CA ARG A 115 13.35 7.65 -5.15
C ARG A 115 13.14 7.41 -3.67
N LEU A 116 12.31 8.23 -3.05
CA LEU A 116 11.81 7.93 -1.72
C LEU A 116 10.76 6.81 -1.81
N THR A 117 10.69 5.98 -0.80
CA THR A 117 9.70 4.91 -0.65
C THR A 117 9.27 4.80 0.82
N PRO A 118 7.98 4.50 1.10
CA PRO A 118 7.54 4.27 2.47
C PRO A 118 8.13 2.98 3.08
N GLN A 119 8.51 2.02 2.25
CA GLN A 119 9.23 0.80 2.65
C GLN A 119 10.67 1.15 3.08
N VAL A 120 10.85 1.47 4.35
CA VAL A 120 12.14 1.86 4.95
C VAL A 120 13.11 0.68 4.95
N TYR A 121 12.62 -0.47 5.38
CA TYR A 121 13.41 -1.68 5.55
C TYR A 121 13.27 -2.60 4.35
N ILE A 122 14.31 -3.40 4.10
CA ILE A 122 14.33 -4.48 3.12
C ILE A 122 14.99 -5.70 3.75
N GLY A 123 14.71 -6.90 3.24
CA GLY A 123 15.16 -8.15 3.83
C GLY A 123 14.12 -8.74 4.78
N ASN A 124 14.54 -9.23 5.94
CA ASN A 124 13.66 -9.86 6.92
C ASN A 124 13.76 -9.16 8.31
N PRO A 125 12.81 -9.41 9.24
CA PRO A 125 12.81 -8.78 10.56
C PRO A 125 14.10 -9.00 11.37
N ARG A 126 14.75 -10.15 11.23
CA ARG A 126 15.99 -10.46 11.96
C ARG A 126 17.14 -9.59 11.48
N ASP A 127 17.39 -9.59 10.17
CA ASP A 127 18.57 -8.92 9.61
C ASP A 127 18.41 -7.40 9.60
N ALA A 128 17.20 -6.90 9.37
CA ALA A 128 16.96 -5.46 9.26
C ALA A 128 16.78 -4.77 10.62
N LEU A 129 16.16 -5.47 11.59
CA LEU A 129 15.70 -4.91 12.87
C LEU A 129 16.21 -5.64 14.11
N GLY A 130 16.88 -6.79 13.96
CA GLY A 130 17.27 -7.63 15.10
C GLY A 130 16.08 -8.31 15.79
N ILE A 131 14.95 -8.48 15.08
CA ILE A 131 13.73 -9.07 15.63
C ILE A 131 13.64 -10.55 15.26
N ASP A 132 13.58 -11.41 16.27
CA ASP A 132 13.28 -12.83 16.07
C ASP A 132 11.90 -13.01 15.43
N HIS A 133 11.86 -13.82 14.38
CA HIS A 133 10.64 -14.17 13.66
C HIS A 133 10.75 -15.61 13.15
N ALA A 134 9.61 -16.20 12.81
CA ALA A 134 9.50 -17.44 12.06
C ALA A 134 8.94 -17.15 10.67
N ASP A 135 9.54 -17.73 9.63
CA ASP A 135 8.89 -17.85 8.32
C ASP A 135 7.79 -18.91 8.42
N VAL A 136 6.56 -18.54 8.05
CA VAL A 136 5.40 -19.43 8.08
C VAL A 136 4.66 -19.38 6.75
N ASP A 137 4.09 -20.51 6.36
CA ASP A 137 3.20 -20.59 5.19
C ASP A 137 1.75 -20.64 5.66
N VAL A 138 0.99 -19.60 5.34
CA VAL A 138 -0.44 -19.50 5.60
C VAL A 138 -1.20 -20.22 4.48
N PRO A 139 -1.94 -21.31 4.76
CA PRO A 139 -2.69 -22.02 3.73
C PRO A 139 -3.83 -21.16 3.18
N ALA A 140 -3.84 -20.88 1.87
CA ALA A 140 -4.89 -20.11 1.21
C ALA A 140 -5.41 -20.79 -0.06
N GLU A 141 -6.45 -20.18 -0.64
CA GLU A 141 -7.19 -20.69 -1.80
C GLU A 141 -6.30 -21.00 -3.01
N LEU A 142 -5.34 -20.12 -3.31
CA LEU A 142 -4.46 -20.24 -4.48
C LEU A 142 -3.14 -20.97 -4.17
N GLY A 143 -2.93 -21.42 -2.93
CA GLY A 143 -1.69 -22.00 -2.45
C GLY A 143 -1.20 -21.35 -1.14
N PRO A 144 -0.05 -21.80 -0.60
CA PRO A 144 0.53 -21.24 0.61
C PRO A 144 0.97 -19.78 0.40
N LEU A 145 0.67 -18.93 1.38
CA LEU A 145 1.07 -17.53 1.42
C LEU A 145 2.20 -17.36 2.44
N PRO A 146 3.40 -16.94 2.02
CA PRO A 146 4.49 -16.78 2.96
C PRO A 146 4.29 -15.54 3.83
N ALA A 147 4.48 -15.70 5.13
CA ALA A 147 4.32 -14.66 6.13
C ALA A 147 5.46 -14.72 7.16
N TRP A 148 5.67 -13.61 7.86
CA TRP A 148 6.52 -13.59 9.05
C TRP A 148 5.67 -13.58 10.30
N PHE A 149 5.94 -14.51 11.21
CA PHE A 149 5.36 -14.52 12.54
C PHE A 149 6.37 -14.00 13.55
N VAL A 150 6.05 -12.86 14.18
CA VAL A 150 6.80 -12.31 15.31
C VAL A 150 6.06 -12.67 16.60
N PRO A 151 6.68 -13.42 17.52
CA PRO A 151 6.01 -13.89 18.73
C PRO A 151 5.70 -12.74 19.70
N GLY A 152 4.63 -12.91 20.47
CA GLY A 152 4.22 -12.03 21.55
C GLY A 152 3.42 -12.80 22.61
N GLU A 153 3.04 -12.12 23.69
CA GLU A 153 2.34 -12.72 24.83
C GLU A 153 0.87 -12.35 24.93
N ARG A 154 0.41 -11.42 24.10
CA ARG A 154 -1.00 -11.05 24.02
C ARG A 154 -1.81 -12.12 23.31
N SER A 155 -3.08 -12.26 23.72
CA SER A 155 -4.03 -13.17 23.08
C SER A 155 -4.67 -12.57 21.83
N THR A 156 -4.61 -11.25 21.66
CA THR A 156 -4.97 -10.54 20.43
C THR A 156 -3.74 -10.40 19.55
N TRP A 157 -3.84 -10.84 18.29
CA TRP A 157 -2.77 -10.71 17.30
C TRP A 157 -2.99 -9.49 16.42
N VAL A 158 -1.91 -8.91 15.88
CA VAL A 158 -1.99 -7.93 14.80
C VAL A 158 -1.59 -8.61 13.50
N ILE A 159 -2.45 -8.50 12.48
CA ILE A 159 -2.14 -8.99 11.13
C ILE A 159 -1.86 -7.78 10.25
N THR A 160 -0.65 -7.69 9.71
CA THR A 160 -0.24 -6.58 8.83
C THR A 160 -0.35 -6.94 7.36
N THR A 161 -0.85 -6.00 6.55
CA THR A 161 -0.96 -6.15 5.10
C THR A 161 -0.52 -4.88 4.37
N HIS A 162 0.45 -5.02 3.50
CA HIS A 162 0.99 -3.89 2.74
C HIS A 162 0.08 -3.45 1.58
N GLY A 163 0.48 -2.37 0.93
CA GLY A 163 -0.16 -1.82 -0.26
C GLY A 163 0.49 -2.22 -1.58
N LEU A 164 -0.02 -1.67 -2.67
CA LEU A 164 0.53 -1.87 -4.01
C LEU A 164 1.94 -1.26 -4.16
N GLY A 165 2.86 -2.00 -4.77
CA GLY A 165 4.21 -1.51 -5.10
C GLY A 165 5.23 -1.71 -3.98
N THR A 166 4.78 -2.11 -2.79
CA THR A 166 5.59 -2.58 -1.67
C THR A 166 5.43 -4.09 -1.48
N THR A 167 6.12 -4.66 -0.50
CA THR A 167 5.95 -6.04 -0.04
C THR A 167 5.66 -6.05 1.47
N ARG A 168 5.61 -7.24 2.09
CA ARG A 168 5.58 -7.40 3.56
C ARG A 168 6.74 -6.70 4.28
N GLU A 169 7.78 -6.29 3.56
CA GLU A 169 8.83 -5.42 4.14
C GLU A 169 8.32 -4.03 4.56
N HIS A 170 7.20 -3.54 4.01
CA HIS A 170 6.69 -2.21 4.33
C HIS A 170 6.15 -2.11 5.77
N PRO A 171 5.27 -3.03 6.25
CA PRO A 171 4.85 -3.08 7.64
C PRO A 171 5.96 -3.24 8.68
N MET A 172 7.18 -3.61 8.29
CA MET A 172 8.32 -3.73 9.23
C MET A 172 8.57 -2.44 10.04
N VAL A 173 8.14 -1.28 9.53
CA VAL A 173 8.27 0.00 10.25
C VAL A 173 7.56 0.02 11.61
N VAL A 174 6.47 -0.73 11.79
CA VAL A 174 5.74 -0.78 13.06
C VAL A 174 6.10 -1.99 13.93
N MET A 175 6.88 -2.95 13.42
CA MET A 175 7.24 -4.15 14.19
C MET A 175 8.00 -3.85 15.49
N PRO A 176 8.96 -2.92 15.56
CA PRO A 176 9.62 -2.58 16.82
C PRO A 176 8.63 -2.08 17.89
N PHE A 177 7.67 -1.25 17.48
CA PHE A 177 6.61 -0.73 18.35
C PHE A 177 5.67 -1.85 18.83
N LEU A 178 5.19 -2.71 17.92
CA LEU A 178 4.29 -3.83 18.27
C LEU A 178 4.97 -4.84 19.19
N ARG A 179 6.27 -5.10 18.97
CA ARG A 179 7.10 -5.94 19.85
C ARG A 179 7.19 -5.35 21.27
N GLN A 180 7.35 -4.03 21.42
CA GLN A 180 7.37 -3.40 22.75
C GLN A 180 6.03 -3.57 23.50
N LEU A 181 4.91 -3.64 22.76
CA LEU A 181 3.60 -3.96 23.32
C LEU A 181 3.38 -5.47 23.56
N ARG A 182 4.36 -6.31 23.19
CA ARG A 182 4.36 -7.78 23.28
C ARG A 182 3.19 -8.41 22.50
N VAL A 183 2.79 -7.76 21.40
CA VAL A 183 1.70 -8.23 20.54
C VAL A 183 2.26 -9.20 19.51
N PRO A 184 1.69 -10.41 19.35
CA PRO A 184 2.05 -11.27 18.24
C PRO A 184 1.70 -10.61 16.91
N VAL A 185 2.62 -10.62 15.95
CA VAL A 185 2.43 -10.03 14.62
C VAL A 185 2.50 -11.12 13.57
N LEU A 186 1.50 -11.18 12.69
CA LEU A 186 1.52 -11.99 11.47
C LEU A 186 1.56 -11.07 10.26
N ASP A 187 2.72 -10.97 9.62
CA ASP A 187 2.96 -10.07 8.51
C ASP A 187 2.89 -10.81 7.17
N LEU A 188 1.82 -10.56 6.43
CA LEU A 188 1.38 -11.38 5.32
C LEU A 188 1.91 -10.85 3.98
N ALA A 189 2.56 -11.71 3.19
CA ALA A 189 2.59 -11.54 1.73
C ALA A 189 1.35 -12.20 1.12
N TYR A 190 0.72 -11.54 0.14
CA TYR A 190 -0.50 -12.01 -0.50
C TYR A 190 -0.27 -12.26 -1.99
N ARG A 191 -1.32 -12.73 -2.70
CA ARG A 191 -1.22 -13.10 -4.11
C ARG A 191 -0.55 -12.01 -4.95
N GLY A 192 0.46 -12.40 -5.73
CA GLY A 192 1.27 -11.50 -6.56
C GLY A 192 2.59 -11.04 -5.95
N ASP A 193 2.83 -11.31 -4.66
CA ASP A 193 4.09 -10.99 -3.99
C ASP A 193 5.19 -12.04 -4.22
N PRO A 194 6.46 -11.71 -3.92
CA PRO A 194 7.54 -12.68 -3.94
C PRO A 194 7.25 -13.89 -3.02
N GLY A 195 7.28 -15.09 -3.61
CA GLY A 195 7.01 -16.35 -2.90
C GLY A 195 5.53 -16.72 -2.78
N ALA A 196 4.60 -15.79 -3.06
CA ALA A 196 3.16 -16.07 -3.07
C ALA A 196 2.67 -16.52 -4.47
N PRO A 197 1.54 -17.25 -4.54
CA PRO A 197 0.88 -17.56 -5.80
C PRO A 197 0.56 -16.30 -6.59
N ARG A 198 0.61 -16.39 -7.92
CA ARG A 198 0.19 -15.27 -8.79
C ARG A 198 -1.33 -15.31 -8.99
N PRO A 199 -2.00 -14.14 -9.08
CA PRO A 199 -3.39 -14.11 -9.53
C PRO A 199 -3.48 -14.62 -10.97
N GLU A 200 -4.55 -15.33 -11.31
CA GLU A 200 -4.74 -15.99 -12.61
C GLU A 200 -4.59 -15.03 -13.80
N ASP A 201 -5.09 -13.80 -13.64
CA ASP A 201 -5.09 -12.80 -14.69
C ASP A 201 -3.92 -11.79 -14.58
N GLY A 202 -3.07 -11.96 -13.56
CA GLY A 202 -1.80 -11.26 -13.39
C GLY A 202 -1.90 -9.79 -12.94
N ILE A 203 -3.07 -9.33 -12.48
CA ILE A 203 -3.27 -7.97 -11.98
C ILE A 203 -3.82 -7.96 -10.55
N SER A 204 -3.65 -6.82 -9.86
CA SER A 204 -4.33 -6.59 -8.59
C SER A 204 -5.78 -6.17 -8.82
N HIS A 205 -6.68 -6.72 -8.01
CA HIS A 205 -8.11 -6.37 -7.96
C HIS A 205 -8.43 -5.30 -6.89
N LEU A 206 -7.41 -4.54 -6.45
CA LEU A 206 -7.56 -3.47 -5.46
C LEU A 206 -8.24 -3.92 -4.16
N GLY A 207 -7.97 -5.16 -3.73
CA GLY A 207 -8.44 -5.72 -2.47
C GLY A 207 -9.68 -6.61 -2.61
N ASP A 208 -10.36 -6.58 -3.75
CA ASP A 208 -11.64 -7.28 -3.98
C ASP A 208 -11.51 -8.80 -3.98
N THR A 209 -10.36 -9.29 -4.48
CA THR A 209 -10.06 -10.72 -4.44
C THR A 209 -9.01 -11.06 -3.40
N GLU A 210 -8.06 -10.15 -3.19
CA GLU A 210 -6.93 -10.30 -2.28
C GLU A 210 -7.38 -10.42 -0.83
N TRP A 211 -8.52 -9.87 -0.43
CA TRP A 211 -8.99 -10.01 0.96
C TRP A 211 -9.19 -11.47 1.39
N ARG A 212 -9.39 -12.41 0.46
CA ARG A 212 -9.47 -13.85 0.76
C ARG A 212 -8.14 -14.40 1.31
N ASP A 213 -7.03 -13.79 0.94
CA ASP A 213 -5.70 -14.10 1.48
C ASP A 213 -5.57 -13.59 2.92
N LEU A 214 -6.09 -12.38 3.20
CA LEU A 214 -6.17 -11.87 4.56
C LEU A 214 -7.12 -12.71 5.44
N ASP A 215 -8.24 -13.18 4.88
CA ASP A 215 -9.13 -14.10 5.58
C ASP A 215 -8.44 -15.43 5.93
N ALA A 216 -7.59 -15.94 5.04
CA ALA A 216 -6.73 -17.10 5.34
C ALA A 216 -5.76 -16.82 6.50
N ALA A 217 -5.17 -15.62 6.56
CA ALA A 217 -4.32 -15.21 7.67
C ALA A 217 -5.09 -15.08 9.00
N ILE A 218 -6.34 -14.61 8.97
CA ILE A 218 -7.22 -14.60 10.17
C ILE A 218 -7.45 -16.03 10.66
N ARG A 219 -7.80 -16.96 9.76
CA ARG A 219 -7.98 -18.38 10.12
C ARG A 219 -6.72 -18.99 10.70
N TYR A 220 -5.57 -18.68 10.10
CA TYR A 220 -4.26 -19.11 10.59
C TYR A 220 -4.03 -18.59 12.01
N ALA A 221 -4.12 -17.28 12.24
CA ALA A 221 -3.91 -16.68 13.56
C ALA A 221 -4.80 -17.34 14.63
N VAL A 222 -6.09 -17.53 14.34
CA VAL A 222 -7.03 -18.17 15.27
C VAL A 222 -6.67 -19.64 15.53
N ALA A 223 -6.28 -20.39 14.51
CA ALA A 223 -5.84 -21.78 14.66
C ALA A 223 -4.57 -21.91 15.54
N TYR A 224 -3.74 -20.88 15.56
CA TYR A 224 -2.53 -20.78 16.38
C TYR A 224 -2.73 -20.00 17.70
N GLY A 225 -3.97 -19.83 18.13
CA GLY A 225 -4.30 -19.36 19.48
C GLY A 225 -4.71 -17.90 19.61
N ALA A 226 -4.85 -17.16 18.50
CA ALA A 226 -5.40 -15.81 18.54
C ALA A 226 -6.86 -15.84 19.00
N THR A 227 -7.14 -15.17 20.11
CA THR A 227 -8.52 -15.00 20.63
C THR A 227 -9.28 -13.89 19.89
N GLY A 228 -8.52 -12.91 19.40
CA GLY A 228 -8.97 -11.82 18.54
C GLY A 228 -7.84 -11.36 17.62
N VAL A 229 -8.19 -10.63 16.57
CA VAL A 229 -7.22 -10.07 15.62
C VAL A 229 -7.51 -8.59 15.39
N VAL A 230 -6.45 -7.79 15.26
CA VAL A 230 -6.50 -6.43 14.72
C VAL A 230 -5.90 -6.46 13.32
N LEU A 231 -6.62 -5.94 12.34
CA LEU A 231 -6.15 -5.89 10.96
C LEU A 231 -5.52 -4.52 10.70
N HIS A 232 -4.22 -4.48 10.40
CA HIS A 232 -3.48 -3.26 10.12
C HIS A 232 -3.02 -3.25 8.67
N GLY A 233 -3.72 -2.48 7.84
CA GLY A 233 -3.50 -2.45 6.40
C GLY A 233 -3.04 -1.09 5.89
N TRP A 234 -2.22 -1.12 4.83
CA TRP A 234 -1.85 0.07 4.05
C TRP A 234 -2.49 0.02 2.66
N SER A 235 -3.08 1.12 2.19
CA SER A 235 -3.61 1.23 0.83
C SER A 235 -4.59 0.10 0.50
N ILE A 236 -4.26 -0.77 -0.45
CA ILE A 236 -5.03 -1.98 -0.80
C ILE A 236 -5.17 -2.92 0.41
N GLY A 237 -4.13 -3.08 1.24
CA GLY A 237 -4.20 -3.87 2.47
C GLY A 237 -5.25 -3.35 3.45
N ALA A 238 -5.46 -2.03 3.50
CA ALA A 238 -6.54 -1.43 4.28
C ALA A 238 -7.93 -1.74 3.70
N SER A 239 -8.06 -1.73 2.37
CA SER A 239 -9.29 -2.19 1.70
C SER A 239 -9.55 -3.66 1.97
N MET A 240 -8.52 -4.51 1.93
CA MET A 240 -8.63 -5.93 2.30
C MET A 240 -9.13 -6.10 3.73
N ALA A 241 -8.65 -5.28 4.68
CA ALA A 241 -9.11 -5.31 6.07
C ALA A 241 -10.60 -4.99 6.21
N LEU A 242 -11.11 -3.99 5.47
CA LEU A 242 -12.54 -3.69 5.40
C LEU A 242 -13.35 -4.86 4.82
N HIS A 243 -12.86 -5.46 3.72
CA HIS A 243 -13.49 -6.64 3.12
C HIS A 243 -13.52 -7.83 4.07
N ALA A 244 -12.44 -8.11 4.79
CA ALA A 244 -12.39 -9.18 5.77
C ALA A 244 -13.34 -8.90 6.95
N ALA A 245 -13.39 -7.67 7.47
CA ALA A 245 -14.30 -7.30 8.56
C ALA A 245 -15.78 -7.45 8.16
N ALA A 246 -16.14 -7.17 6.92
CA ALA A 246 -17.52 -7.29 6.44
C ALA A 246 -17.91 -8.73 6.07
N ASN A 247 -17.00 -9.48 5.43
CA ASN A 247 -17.35 -10.70 4.70
C ASN A 247 -16.75 -11.99 5.28
N SER A 248 -15.75 -11.90 6.16
CA SER A 248 -15.14 -13.09 6.76
C SER A 248 -16.15 -13.88 7.59
N ALA A 249 -16.08 -15.21 7.51
CA ALA A 249 -16.77 -16.10 8.45
C ALA A 249 -16.25 -15.91 9.90
N LEU A 250 -15.00 -15.47 10.04
CA LEU A 250 -14.35 -15.13 11.30
C LEU A 250 -14.39 -13.64 11.63
N ARG A 251 -15.26 -12.84 11.00
CA ARG A 251 -15.39 -11.40 11.30
C ARG A 251 -15.63 -11.09 12.79
N HIS A 252 -16.25 -12.01 13.54
CA HIS A 252 -16.47 -11.89 14.98
C HIS A 252 -15.17 -11.99 15.81
N ARG A 253 -14.06 -12.44 15.20
CA ARG A 253 -12.71 -12.43 15.78
C ARG A 253 -11.95 -11.15 15.47
N VAL A 254 -12.41 -10.35 14.50
CA VAL A 254 -11.82 -9.04 14.23
C VAL A 254 -12.26 -8.10 15.35
N THR A 255 -11.30 -7.55 16.07
CA THR A 255 -11.52 -6.71 17.26
C THR A 255 -11.24 -5.23 16.99
N GLY A 256 -10.47 -4.93 15.94
CA GLY A 256 -10.22 -3.56 15.49
C GLY A 256 -9.56 -3.51 14.12
N LEU A 257 -9.62 -2.33 13.50
CA LEU A 257 -9.04 -2.04 12.20
C LEU A 257 -8.10 -0.84 12.28
N VAL A 258 -6.92 -0.93 11.68
CA VAL A 258 -6.01 0.19 11.46
C VAL A 258 -5.81 0.35 9.96
N LEU A 259 -6.26 1.47 9.41
CA LEU A 259 -6.37 1.71 7.97
C LEU A 259 -5.49 2.91 7.59
N ASP A 260 -4.31 2.63 7.04
CA ASP A 260 -3.38 3.65 6.56
C ASP A 260 -3.60 3.94 5.07
N SER A 261 -3.93 5.18 4.74
CA SER A 261 -4.24 5.63 3.37
C SER A 261 -5.23 4.69 2.62
N PRO A 262 -6.42 4.38 3.20
CA PRO A 262 -7.28 3.34 2.64
C PRO A 262 -7.82 3.70 1.25
N VAL A 263 -7.85 2.71 0.36
CA VAL A 263 -8.46 2.85 -0.97
C VAL A 263 -9.97 2.62 -0.84
N LEU A 264 -10.70 3.72 -0.59
CA LEU A 264 -12.16 3.72 -0.44
C LEU A 264 -12.89 4.03 -1.76
N ASP A 265 -12.26 4.78 -2.67
CA ASP A 265 -12.71 4.98 -4.05
C ASP A 265 -11.74 4.31 -5.02
N ARG A 266 -12.09 3.10 -5.44
CA ARG A 266 -11.27 2.29 -6.36
C ARG A 266 -11.18 2.93 -7.75
N GLN A 267 -12.22 3.62 -8.22
CA GLN A 267 -12.18 4.26 -9.53
C GLN A 267 -11.27 5.49 -9.51
N ALA A 268 -11.38 6.36 -8.50
CA ALA A 268 -10.47 7.49 -8.35
C ALA A 268 -9.02 7.02 -8.21
N THR A 269 -8.78 5.97 -7.43
CA THR A 269 -7.45 5.39 -7.25
C THR A 269 -6.90 4.82 -8.56
N LEU A 270 -7.71 4.09 -9.34
CA LEU A 270 -7.30 3.58 -10.64
C LEU A 270 -6.98 4.72 -11.62
N ARG A 271 -7.79 5.80 -11.63
CA ARG A 271 -7.49 7.01 -12.42
C ARG A 271 -6.16 7.63 -12.02
N ALA A 272 -5.91 7.77 -10.72
CA ALA A 272 -4.67 8.33 -10.20
C ALA A 272 -3.45 7.45 -10.54
N LEU A 273 -3.56 6.13 -10.38
CA LEU A 273 -2.51 5.17 -10.76
C LEU A 273 -2.22 5.19 -12.26
N ALA A 274 -3.27 5.31 -13.08
CA ALA A 274 -3.13 5.38 -14.52
C ALA A 274 -2.44 6.67 -14.96
N ALA A 275 -2.87 7.81 -14.42
CA ALA A 275 -2.24 9.10 -14.66
C ALA A 275 -0.77 9.11 -14.23
N ALA A 276 -0.47 8.59 -13.04
CA ALA A 276 0.90 8.50 -12.51
C ALA A 276 1.82 7.63 -13.38
N ARG A 277 1.27 6.63 -14.09
CA ARG A 277 2.02 5.79 -15.05
C ARG A 277 2.11 6.39 -16.45
N GLY A 278 1.63 7.61 -16.65
CA GLY A 278 1.67 8.29 -17.94
C GLY A 278 0.70 7.73 -18.97
N ILE A 279 -0.38 7.08 -18.53
CA ILE A 279 -1.45 6.65 -19.45
C ILE A 279 -2.14 7.91 -19.99
N PRO A 280 -2.18 8.13 -21.32
CA PRO A 280 -2.83 9.29 -21.91
C PRO A 280 -4.31 9.40 -21.51
N ALA A 281 -4.78 10.60 -21.19
CA ALA A 281 -6.16 10.85 -20.78
C ALA A 281 -7.23 10.26 -21.73
N PRO A 282 -7.07 10.27 -23.08
CA PRO A 282 -8.05 9.65 -23.98
C PRO A 282 -8.17 8.12 -23.83
N LEU A 283 -7.13 7.44 -23.33
CA LEU A 283 -7.15 5.99 -23.09
C LEU A 283 -7.72 5.64 -21.72
N LEU A 284 -7.86 6.62 -20.82
CA LEU A 284 -8.33 6.38 -19.46
C LEU A 284 -9.75 5.77 -19.42
N PRO A 285 -10.75 6.25 -20.18
CA PRO A 285 -12.08 5.61 -20.20
C PRO A 285 -12.03 4.15 -20.65
N LEU A 286 -11.16 3.82 -21.62
CA LEU A 286 -10.96 2.45 -22.10
C LEU A 286 -10.28 1.58 -21.05
N ALA A 287 -9.29 2.13 -20.33
CA ALA A 287 -8.63 1.46 -19.23
C ALA A 287 -9.61 1.20 -18.08
N LEU A 288 -10.43 2.18 -17.71
CA LEU A 288 -11.47 2.01 -16.69
C LEU A 288 -12.47 0.92 -17.11
N ARG A 289 -13.01 0.97 -18.34
CA ARG A 289 -13.93 -0.06 -18.86
C ARG A 289 -13.32 -1.45 -18.91
N ALA A 290 -12.06 -1.56 -19.32
CA ALA A 290 -11.36 -2.83 -19.35
C ALA A 290 -11.08 -3.35 -17.92
N ALA A 291 -10.77 -2.46 -16.97
CA ALA A 291 -10.66 -2.81 -15.56
C ALA A 291 -12.01 -3.27 -15.01
N GLU A 292 -13.12 -2.55 -15.26
CA GLU A 292 -14.47 -2.95 -14.84
C GLU A 292 -14.81 -4.38 -15.25
N GLY A 293 -14.50 -4.76 -16.49
CA GLY A 293 -14.76 -6.11 -17.01
C GLY A 293 -13.82 -7.19 -16.48
N ARG A 294 -12.61 -6.84 -16.01
CA ARG A 294 -11.62 -7.81 -15.51
C ARG A 294 -11.62 -7.96 -13.99
N THR A 295 -11.86 -6.85 -13.31
CA THR A 295 -11.72 -6.72 -11.85
C THR A 295 -13.07 -6.66 -11.15
N GLY A 296 -14.18 -6.68 -11.89
CA GLY A 296 -15.52 -6.60 -11.33
C GLY A 296 -15.82 -5.26 -10.66
N LEU A 297 -15.11 -4.16 -11.00
CA LEU A 297 -15.35 -2.79 -10.52
C LEU A 297 -16.70 -2.23 -11.05
N HIS A 298 -17.81 -2.92 -10.84
CA HIS A 298 -19.14 -2.41 -11.20
C HIS A 298 -19.55 -1.35 -10.17
N ASP A 299 -19.92 -0.17 -10.67
CA ASP A 299 -20.30 1.04 -9.94
C ASP A 299 -19.20 1.65 -9.05
N GLY A 300 -18.62 2.78 -9.48
CA GLY A 300 -17.74 3.65 -8.68
C GLY A 300 -18.36 4.27 -7.43
N ARG A 301 -19.36 3.62 -6.84
CA ARG A 301 -19.82 3.84 -5.48
C ARG A 301 -18.80 3.23 -4.52
N LEU A 302 -18.79 3.70 -3.27
CA LEU A 302 -18.17 2.96 -2.17
C LEU A 302 -18.62 1.49 -2.33
N PRO A 303 -17.71 0.50 -2.45
CA PRO A 303 -18.15 -0.88 -2.43
C PRO A 303 -19.05 -1.06 -1.20
N GLU A 304 -20.07 -1.91 -1.27
CA GLU A 304 -20.98 -2.18 -0.14
C GLU A 304 -20.23 -2.53 1.16
N VAL A 305 -18.97 -2.91 1.02
CA VAL A 305 -17.97 -3.22 2.06
C VAL A 305 -17.32 -1.98 2.71
N ALA A 306 -17.17 -0.89 1.97
CA ALA A 306 -16.72 0.40 2.49
C ALA A 306 -17.90 1.26 3.00
N ASP A 307 -19.11 0.69 3.08
CA ASP A 307 -20.24 1.34 3.74
C ASP A 307 -19.95 1.41 5.25
N PRO A 308 -19.76 2.61 5.81
CA PRO A 308 -19.44 2.77 7.22
C PRO A 308 -20.46 2.08 8.14
N GLU A 309 -21.74 2.05 7.75
CA GLU A 309 -22.82 1.45 8.54
C GLU A 309 -22.62 -0.05 8.83
N ARG A 310 -21.84 -0.77 8.02
CA ARG A 310 -21.55 -2.20 8.23
C ARG A 310 -20.40 -2.44 9.20
N LEU A 311 -19.68 -1.42 9.61
CA LEU A 311 -18.61 -1.55 10.59
C LEU A 311 -19.19 -1.71 11.98
N SER A 312 -18.73 -2.74 12.66
CA SER A 312 -19.11 -3.09 14.04
C SER A 312 -17.94 -3.05 15.01
N VAL A 313 -16.75 -2.66 14.54
CA VAL A 313 -15.50 -2.69 15.33
C VAL A 313 -14.83 -1.32 15.35
N PRO A 314 -14.12 -0.97 16.44
CA PRO A 314 -13.29 0.23 16.47
C PRO A 314 -12.34 0.30 15.28
N THR A 315 -12.26 1.46 14.64
CA THR A 315 -11.43 1.65 13.44
C THR A 315 -10.61 2.93 13.58
N LEU A 316 -9.29 2.81 13.44
CA LEU A 316 -8.38 3.94 13.30
C LEU A 316 -8.06 4.13 11.82
N VAL A 317 -8.47 5.25 11.24
CA VAL A 317 -8.02 5.70 9.92
C VAL A 317 -6.84 6.63 10.11
N VAL A 318 -5.72 6.35 9.45
CA VAL A 318 -4.55 7.23 9.39
C VAL A 318 -4.36 7.69 7.96
N HIS A 319 -4.57 8.98 7.69
CA HIS A 319 -4.52 9.48 6.32
C HIS A 319 -4.23 10.99 6.31
N GLY A 320 -3.90 11.56 5.16
CA GLY A 320 -3.41 12.92 5.04
C GLY A 320 -3.86 13.63 3.76
N PRO A 321 -3.92 14.96 3.75
CA PRO A 321 -4.36 15.73 2.57
C PRO A 321 -3.38 15.68 1.39
N ASP A 322 -2.13 15.29 1.61
CA ASP A 322 -1.07 15.21 0.61
C ASP A 322 -1.05 13.84 -0.13
N ASP A 323 -2.02 12.96 0.17
CA ASP A 323 -2.23 11.72 -0.55
C ASP A 323 -2.85 11.99 -1.93
N THR A 324 -2.04 11.79 -2.98
CA THR A 324 -2.45 12.02 -4.37
C THR A 324 -3.03 10.77 -5.05
N LEU A 325 -3.08 9.63 -4.37
CA LEU A 325 -3.56 8.37 -4.94
C LEU A 325 -4.94 7.99 -4.37
N ALA A 326 -5.10 8.04 -3.05
CA ALA A 326 -6.37 7.85 -2.39
C ALA A 326 -6.95 9.22 -1.98
N PRO A 327 -8.13 9.61 -2.47
CA PRO A 327 -8.66 10.93 -2.15
C PRO A 327 -8.99 11.08 -0.66
N TRP A 328 -8.24 11.94 0.03
CA TRP A 328 -8.40 12.25 1.46
C TRP A 328 -9.83 12.57 1.90
N HIS A 329 -10.59 13.30 1.08
CA HIS A 329 -11.97 13.69 1.41
C HIS A 329 -12.89 12.48 1.60
N VAL A 330 -12.66 11.38 0.87
CA VAL A 330 -13.45 10.15 1.00
C VAL A 330 -13.22 9.49 2.37
N SER A 331 -12.00 9.52 2.89
CA SER A 331 -11.73 9.05 4.26
C SER A 331 -12.38 9.94 5.32
N ARG A 332 -12.45 11.25 5.09
CA ARG A 332 -13.17 12.16 5.99
C ARG A 332 -14.67 11.87 6.00
N GLU A 333 -15.28 11.71 4.82
CA GLU A 333 -16.70 11.35 4.71
C GLU A 333 -17.00 10.00 5.37
N PHE A 334 -16.12 9.02 5.20
CA PHE A 334 -16.22 7.71 5.85
C PHE A 334 -16.23 7.82 7.38
N VAL A 335 -15.31 8.62 7.95
CA VAL A 335 -15.25 8.89 9.40
C VAL A 335 -16.49 9.64 9.87
N ASP A 336 -16.90 10.68 9.11
CA ASP A 336 -18.01 11.55 9.48
C ASP A 336 -19.35 10.80 9.58
N ARG A 337 -19.50 9.71 8.80
CA ARG A 337 -20.68 8.83 8.85
C ARG A 337 -20.72 7.91 10.07
N ARG A 338 -19.58 7.58 10.70
CA ARG A 338 -19.51 6.64 11.84
C ARG A 338 -18.52 7.08 12.92
N ARG A 339 -18.66 8.33 13.37
CA ARG A 339 -17.79 8.94 14.40
C ARG A 339 -17.83 8.22 15.75
N ASP A 340 -18.85 7.39 15.99
CA ASP A 340 -18.98 6.53 17.16
C ASP A 340 -17.95 5.40 17.22
N LEU A 341 -17.49 4.90 16.06
CA LEU A 341 -16.52 3.79 15.96
C LEU A 341 -15.23 4.14 15.23
N VAL A 342 -15.27 5.12 14.34
CA VAL A 342 -14.15 5.46 13.44
C VAL A 342 -13.49 6.75 13.89
N THR A 343 -12.18 6.66 14.17
CA THR A 343 -11.33 7.81 14.51
C THR A 343 -10.37 8.11 13.37
N LEU A 344 -10.11 9.39 13.12
CA LEU A 344 -9.17 9.85 12.09
C LEU A 344 -7.93 10.49 12.71
N HIS A 345 -6.76 9.88 12.49
CA HIS A 345 -5.47 10.53 12.73
C HIS A 345 -4.99 11.19 11.43
N THR A 346 -4.88 12.51 11.45
CA THR A 346 -4.47 13.28 10.26
C THR A 346 -2.96 13.48 10.26
N VAL A 347 -2.27 13.04 9.21
CA VAL A 347 -0.84 13.31 9.01
C VAL A 347 -0.67 14.24 7.81
N ARG A 348 0.04 15.35 7.98
CA ARG A 348 0.29 16.32 6.90
C ARG A 348 1.66 16.08 6.28
N ARG A 349 1.83 16.47 5.03
CA ARG A 349 3.08 16.33 4.24
C ARG A 349 3.53 14.87 4.08
N ALA A 350 2.58 13.94 4.16
CA ALA A 350 2.78 12.52 3.96
C ALA A 350 2.18 12.09 2.62
N PRO A 351 2.96 11.50 1.68
CA PRO A 351 2.40 10.89 0.50
C PRO A 351 1.64 9.61 0.84
N HIS A 352 0.94 9.06 -0.14
CA HIS A 352 0.17 7.82 0.00
C HIS A 352 0.93 6.70 0.70
N ALA A 353 0.30 6.10 1.71
CA ALA A 353 0.82 4.99 2.49
C ALA A 353 2.15 5.27 3.21
N ALA A 354 2.49 6.55 3.44
CA ALA A 354 3.71 6.99 4.11
C ALA A 354 3.41 7.81 5.36
N MET A 355 2.28 7.55 6.01
CA MET A 355 1.83 8.31 7.18
C MET A 355 2.79 8.10 8.36
N TRP A 356 3.21 6.86 8.63
CA TRP A 356 4.26 6.57 9.62
C TRP A 356 5.58 7.25 9.24
N ASN A 357 5.96 7.24 7.97
CA ASN A 357 7.23 7.82 7.53
C ASN A 357 7.34 9.31 7.84
N ALA A 358 6.26 10.06 7.65
CA ALA A 358 6.27 11.51 7.83
C ALA A 358 6.36 11.92 9.31
N ASP A 359 5.75 11.15 10.20
CA ASP A 359 5.71 11.40 11.64
C ASP A 359 5.60 10.08 12.45
N PRO A 360 6.73 9.35 12.62
CA PRO A 360 6.73 8.05 13.30
C PRO A 360 6.20 8.13 14.74
N GLU A 361 6.58 9.17 15.47
CA GLU A 361 6.24 9.34 16.89
C GLU A 361 4.74 9.56 17.09
N ALA A 362 4.14 10.50 16.33
CA ALA A 362 2.71 10.76 16.44
C ALA A 362 1.87 9.57 15.94
N TYR A 363 2.34 8.88 14.89
CA TYR A 363 1.70 7.68 14.36
C TYR A 363 1.66 6.57 15.41
N GLU A 364 2.81 6.26 16.02
CA GLU A 364 2.92 5.20 17.02
C GLU A 364 2.13 5.53 18.29
N GLU A 365 2.06 6.80 18.68
CA GLU A 365 1.22 7.23 19.80
C GLU A 365 -0.28 7.08 19.49
N ALA A 366 -0.73 7.44 18.29
CA ALA A 366 -2.11 7.20 17.85
C ALA A 366 -2.43 5.69 17.82
N LEU A 367 -1.50 4.89 17.30
CA LEU A 367 -1.60 3.43 17.29
C LEU A 367 -1.65 2.85 18.69
N ARG A 368 -0.83 3.35 19.63
CA ARG A 368 -0.81 2.92 21.04
C ARG A 368 -2.16 3.14 21.71
N ARG A 369 -2.71 4.35 21.57
CA ARG A 369 -4.03 4.70 22.15
C ARG A 369 -5.15 3.82 21.60
N PHE A 370 -5.04 3.43 20.33
CA PHE A 370 -6.01 2.57 19.69
C PHE A 370 -5.86 1.09 20.10
N LEU A 371 -4.63 0.57 20.16
CA LEU A 371 -4.38 -0.85 20.43
C LEU A 371 -4.53 -1.21 21.90
N VAL A 372 -4.04 -0.38 22.84
CA VAL A 372 -4.01 -0.74 24.27
C VAL A 372 -5.37 -1.21 24.83
N PRO A 373 -6.53 -0.61 24.47
CA PRO A 373 -7.83 -1.11 24.89
C PRO A 373 -8.27 -2.46 24.28
N LEU A 374 -7.60 -2.95 23.23
CA LEU A 374 -7.93 -4.17 22.48
C LEU A 374 -7.01 -5.37 22.80
N LEU A 375 -5.95 -5.14 23.60
CA LEU A 375 -4.89 -6.09 23.96
C LEU A 375 -5.04 -6.62 25.39
#